data_AF-A0A8T4UKS4-F1
#
_entry.id   AF-A0A8T4UKS4-F1
#
_cell.length_a   1.000
_cell.length_b   1.000
_cell.length_c   1.000
_cell.angle_alpha   90.00
_cell.angle_beta   90.00
_cell.angle_gamma   90.00
#
_symmetry.space_group_name_H-M   'P 1'
#
loop_
_entity.id
_entity.type
_entity.pdbx_description
1 polymer ?
#
loop_
_entity_poly.entity_id
_entity_poly.type
_entity_poly.pdbx_seq_one_letter_code
_entity_poly.pdbx_strand_id
1 'polypeptide(L)'
;MVHRTIKPILPFVRYILDFIISHETINKKYFSHLKDIDLNKYNNCSDYFVFYRGLYNAPLKSVFACLEAMLNFNLKNVLPTIKVPVLIIEGAQDKLLPKIDSLELYEEIKDAEIDFVPKGKHFVNIQNPKLVSKYIFNFLSKHGLTPRIKIIK
;
A
#
# COMPACT_ATOMS: atom_id res chain seq x y z
N MET A 1 14.39 21.90 28.51
CA MET A 1 14.58 21.09 27.28
C MET A 1 13.64 21.65 26.23
N VAL A 2 14.16 22.41 25.27
CA VAL A 2 13.36 23.24 24.34
C VAL A 2 12.95 22.39 23.14
N HIS A 3 11.67 22.02 23.07
CA HIS A 3 11.09 21.58 21.80
C HIS A 3 11.09 22.78 20.85
N ARG A 4 12.03 22.80 19.89
CA ARG A 4 11.98 23.73 18.77
C ARG A 4 10.78 23.36 17.91
N THR A 5 9.70 24.12 18.04
CA THR A 5 8.59 24.13 17.10
C THR A 5 9.13 24.47 15.70
N ILE A 6 9.02 23.53 14.78
CA ILE A 6 9.35 23.75 13.37
C ILE A 6 8.33 24.75 12.85
N LYS A 7 8.77 25.97 12.51
CA LYS A 7 7.88 26.99 11.93
C LYS A 7 7.22 26.43 10.66
N PRO A 8 5.91 26.60 10.46
CA PRO A 8 5.27 26.21 9.21
C PRO A 8 5.96 27.01 8.09
N ILE A 9 6.49 26.28 7.12
CA ILE A 9 6.98 26.88 5.86
C ILE A 9 5.83 27.74 5.32
N LEU A 10 6.10 29.01 5.01
CA LEU A 10 5.06 29.94 4.55
C LEU A 10 4.27 29.29 3.41
N PRO A 11 2.92 29.43 3.37
CA PRO A 11 2.07 28.80 2.35
C PRO A 11 2.57 29.05 0.92
N PHE A 12 3.14 30.23 0.68
CA PHE A 12 3.76 30.60 -0.59
C PHE A 12 5.00 29.76 -0.95
N VAL A 13 5.87 29.47 0.03
CA VAL A 13 7.07 28.64 -0.19
C VAL A 13 6.66 27.19 -0.42
N ARG A 14 5.64 26.68 0.28
CA ARG A 14 5.06 25.36 0.00
C ARG A 14 4.47 25.30 -1.42
N TYR A 15 3.70 26.30 -1.82
CA TYR A 15 3.12 26.39 -3.16
C TYR A 15 4.19 26.41 -4.26
N ILE A 16 5.29 27.15 -4.05
CA ILE A 16 6.43 27.16 -4.98
C ILE A 16 7.09 25.77 -5.05
N LEU A 17 7.28 25.10 -3.91
CA LEU A 17 7.85 23.74 -3.90
C LEU A 17 6.92 22.75 -4.62
N ASP A 18 5.61 22.80 -4.36
CA ASP A 18 4.63 21.95 -5.01
C ASP A 18 4.55 22.25 -6.52
N PHE A 19 4.69 23.50 -6.94
CA PHE A 19 4.74 23.91 -8.36
C PHE A 19 6.01 23.40 -9.07
N ILE A 20 7.17 23.44 -8.39
CA ILE A 20 8.45 22.96 -8.91
C ILE A 20 8.44 21.43 -9.01
N ILE A 21 7.89 20.74 -7.99
CA ILE A 21 7.77 19.27 -7.94
C ILE A 21 6.71 18.77 -8.94
N SER A 22 5.67 19.54 -9.26
CA SER A 22 4.66 19.16 -10.26
C SER A 22 5.06 19.50 -11.70
N HIS A 23 6.15 20.24 -11.91
CA HIS A 23 6.60 20.63 -13.25
C HIS A 23 7.36 19.49 -13.96
N GLU A 24 6.76 18.95 -15.02
CA GLU A 24 7.26 17.79 -15.77
C GLU A 24 8.68 17.98 -16.31
N THR A 25 9.04 19.19 -16.76
CA THR A 25 10.38 19.51 -17.28
C THR A 25 11.45 19.51 -16.19
N ILE A 26 11.12 19.99 -14.99
CA ILE A 26 12.01 19.98 -13.83
C ILE A 26 12.18 18.55 -13.32
N ASN A 27 11.08 17.78 -13.26
CA ASN A 27 11.12 16.36 -12.93
C ASN A 27 11.99 15.55 -13.89
N LYS A 28 11.82 15.72 -15.20
CA LYS A 28 12.66 15.04 -16.19
C LYS A 28 14.13 15.46 -16.17
N LYS A 29 14.46 16.67 -15.69
CA LYS A 29 15.84 17.17 -15.65
C LYS A 29 16.58 16.80 -14.35
N TYR A 30 15.91 16.88 -13.20
CA TYR A 30 16.53 16.73 -11.88
C TYR A 30 16.08 15.46 -11.13
N PHE A 31 14.91 14.91 -11.48
CA PHE A 31 14.32 13.72 -10.86
C PHE A 31 14.17 12.55 -11.85
N SER A 32 14.94 12.54 -12.95
CA SER A 32 14.92 11.50 -14.00
C SER A 32 15.25 10.08 -13.52
N HIS A 33 15.81 9.97 -12.31
CA HIS A 33 16.10 8.70 -11.63
C HIS A 33 14.86 8.12 -10.93
N LEU A 34 13.81 8.91 -10.71
CA LEU A 34 12.51 8.47 -10.22
C LEU A 34 11.71 7.86 -11.37
N LYS A 35 12.14 6.69 -11.84
CA LYS A 35 11.33 5.86 -12.74
C LYS A 35 10.25 5.17 -11.93
N ASP A 36 9.06 5.01 -12.51
CA ASP A 36 8.03 4.13 -11.95
C ASP A 36 8.66 2.79 -11.57
N ILE A 37 8.37 2.34 -10.34
CA ILE A 37 8.94 1.10 -9.82
C ILE A 37 8.27 -0.05 -10.56
N ASP A 38 9.00 -0.67 -11.49
CA ASP A 38 8.58 -1.94 -12.10
C ASP A 38 8.64 -3.06 -11.06
N LEU A 39 7.49 -3.35 -10.46
CA LEU A 39 7.35 -4.35 -9.39
C LEU A 39 7.65 -5.78 -9.89
N ASN A 40 7.49 -6.06 -11.19
CA ASN A 40 7.77 -7.38 -11.75
C ASN A 40 9.25 -7.76 -11.63
N LYS A 41 10.14 -6.76 -11.59
CA LYS A 41 11.58 -6.96 -11.36
C LYS A 41 11.88 -7.58 -9.99
N TYR A 42 10.96 -7.50 -9.04
CA TYR A 42 11.18 -7.89 -7.66
C TYR A 42 10.45 -9.18 -7.24
N ASN A 43 9.93 -9.97 -8.19
CA ASN A 43 9.19 -11.21 -7.92
C ASN A 43 9.92 -12.21 -7.00
N ASN A 44 11.26 -12.15 -6.94
CA ASN A 44 12.09 -13.02 -6.10
C ASN A 44 12.92 -12.26 -5.04
N CYS A 45 12.64 -10.98 -4.81
CA CYS A 45 13.37 -10.18 -3.84
C CYS A 45 12.75 -10.28 -2.44
N SER A 46 13.54 -9.98 -1.40
CA SER A 46 13.00 -9.84 -0.05
C SER A 46 12.13 -8.58 0.07
N ASP A 47 11.11 -8.63 0.92
CA ASP A 47 10.23 -7.49 1.18
C ASP A 47 11.02 -6.24 1.60
N TYR A 48 12.05 -6.45 2.42
CA TYR A 48 13.00 -5.41 2.82
C TYR A 48 13.68 -4.75 1.63
N PHE A 49 14.10 -5.51 0.61
CA PHE A 49 14.76 -4.95 -0.56
C PHE A 49 13.84 -4.05 -1.38
N VAL A 50 12.57 -4.44 -1.55
CA VAL A 50 11.56 -3.61 -2.23
C VAL A 50 11.32 -2.32 -1.46
N PHE A 51 11.16 -2.44 -0.13
CA PHE A 51 11.00 -1.29 0.76
C PHE A 51 12.20 -0.33 0.71
N TYR A 52 13.43 -0.85 0.86
CA TYR A 52 14.66 -0.04 0.78
C TYR A 52 14.85 0.63 -0.58
N ARG A 53 14.46 -0.04 -1.68
CA ARG A 53 14.47 0.58 -3.01
C ARG A 53 13.47 1.72 -3.13
N GLY A 54 12.28 1.59 -2.55
CA GLY A 54 11.30 2.66 -2.45
C GLY A 54 11.84 3.85 -1.66
N LEU A 55 12.46 3.58 -0.50
CA LEU A 55 13.11 4.60 0.34
C LEU A 55 14.21 5.37 -0.39
N TYR A 56 15.07 4.66 -1.13
CA TYR A 56 16.16 5.28 -1.88
C TYR A 56 15.67 6.29 -2.94
N ASN A 57 14.50 6.03 -3.51
CA ASN A 57 13.88 6.86 -4.54
C ASN A 57 12.87 7.87 -3.95
N ALA A 58 12.82 8.06 -2.63
CA ALA A 58 11.86 8.98 -2.01
C ALA A 58 12.59 10.02 -1.15
N PRO A 59 12.16 11.29 -1.15
CA PRO A 59 12.69 12.25 -0.19
C PRO A 59 12.41 11.77 1.24
N LEU A 60 13.44 11.70 2.08
CA LEU A 60 13.35 11.16 3.44
C LEU A 60 12.27 11.84 4.28
N LYS A 61 12.09 13.16 4.12
CA LYS A 61 11.03 13.90 4.81
C LYS A 61 9.64 13.38 4.45
N SER A 62 9.39 13.04 3.18
CA SER A 62 8.12 12.46 2.76
C SER A 62 7.92 11.07 3.35
N VAL A 63 8.98 10.26 3.36
CA VAL A 63 8.95 8.92 4.00
C VAL A 63 8.55 9.06 5.47
N PHE A 64 9.25 9.89 6.24
CA PHE A 64 8.97 10.05 7.66
C PHE A 64 7.58 10.61 7.92
N ALA A 65 7.12 11.58 7.13
CA ALA A 65 5.77 12.11 7.23
C ALA A 65 4.71 11.02 6.96
N CYS A 66 4.93 10.16 5.96
CA CYS A 66 4.04 9.04 5.69
C CYS A 66 4.05 8.00 6.82
N LEU A 67 5.22 7.63 7.34
CA LEU A 67 5.34 6.68 8.44
C LEU A 67 4.68 7.22 9.73
N GLU A 68 4.91 8.49 10.04
CA GLU A 68 4.26 9.17 11.17
C GLU A 68 2.74 9.20 11.00
N ALA A 69 2.25 9.52 9.79
CA ALA A 69 0.82 9.48 9.51
C ALA A 69 0.24 8.08 9.65
N MET A 70 0.93 7.05 9.15
CA MET A 70 0.51 5.65 9.26
C MET A 70 0.44 5.19 10.72
N LEU A 71 1.43 5.53 11.54
CA LEU A 71 1.47 5.15 12.97
C LEU A 71 0.36 5.83 13.79
N ASN A 72 -0.06 7.04 13.41
CA ASN A 72 -1.12 7.77 14.10
C ASN A 72 -2.51 7.51 13.49
N PHE A 73 -2.60 6.71 12.43
CA PHE A 73 -3.86 6.42 11.75
C PHE A 73 -4.60 5.28 12.44
N ASN A 74 -5.79 5.58 12.98
CA ASN A 74 -6.65 4.58 13.60
C ASN A 74 -8.10 4.77 13.12
N LEU A 75 -8.62 3.78 12.41
CA LEU A 75 -10.00 3.73 11.93
C LEU A 75 -10.77 2.52 12.47
N LYS A 76 -10.37 1.95 13.62
CA LYS A 76 -11.06 0.79 14.21
C LYS A 76 -12.57 1.03 14.38
N ASN A 77 -12.94 2.24 14.78
CA ASN A 77 -14.35 2.65 14.96
C ASN A 77 -15.16 2.70 13.65
N VAL A 78 -14.52 2.71 12.49
CA VAL A 78 -15.17 2.73 11.17
C VAL A 78 -15.45 1.31 10.68
N LEU A 79 -14.72 0.29 11.13
CA LEU A 79 -14.85 -1.09 10.65
C LEU A 79 -16.30 -1.63 10.76
N PRO A 80 -17.03 -1.43 11.88
CA PRO A 80 -18.42 -1.90 12.01
C PRO A 80 -19.40 -1.17 11.07
N THR A 81 -18.99 -0.03 10.50
CA THR A 81 -19.83 0.76 9.58
C THR A 81 -19.75 0.28 8.13
N ILE A 82 -18.82 -0.64 7.82
CA ILE A 82 -18.67 -1.23 6.48
C ILE A 82 -19.83 -2.20 6.23
N LYS A 83 -20.66 -1.89 5.24
CA LYS A 83 -21.89 -2.65 4.91
C LYS A 83 -21.77 -3.50 3.63
N VAL A 84 -20.67 -3.39 2.91
CA VAL A 84 -20.41 -4.14 1.68
C VAL A 84 -19.59 -5.39 2.01
N PRO A 85 -19.69 -6.46 1.21
CA PRO A 85 -18.82 -7.62 1.37
C PRO A 85 -17.35 -7.24 1.26
N VAL A 86 -16.49 -7.82 2.10
CA VAL A 86 -15.04 -7.55 2.15
C VAL A 86 -14.26 -8.85 2.02
N LEU A 87 -13.25 -8.85 1.16
CA LEU A 87 -12.23 -9.89 1.12
C LEU A 87 -10.93 -9.36 1.72
N ILE A 88 -10.41 -10.07 2.72
CA ILE A 88 -9.11 -9.83 3.33
C ILE A 88 -8.16 -10.93 2.83
N ILE A 89 -7.00 -10.54 2.29
CA ILE A 89 -5.96 -11.48 1.84
C ILE A 89 -4.66 -11.13 2.54
N GLU A 90 -4.08 -12.08 3.26
CA GLU A 90 -2.80 -11.87 3.97
C GLU A 90 -1.80 -12.99 3.68
N GLY A 91 -0.50 -12.66 3.69
CA GLY A 91 0.56 -13.65 3.74
C GLY A 91 0.66 -14.33 5.11
N ALA A 92 0.54 -15.65 5.19
CA ALA A 92 0.66 -16.39 6.45
C ALA A 92 2.05 -16.30 7.11
N GLN A 93 3.04 -15.73 6.44
CA GLN A 93 4.39 -15.50 6.95
C GLN A 93 4.78 -14.02 6.87
N ASP A 94 3.79 -13.11 6.81
CA ASP A 94 4.07 -11.69 6.98
C ASP A 94 4.73 -11.45 8.35
N LYS A 95 5.83 -10.70 8.32
CA LYS A 95 6.61 -10.29 9.48
C LYS A 95 6.67 -8.77 9.62
N LEU A 96 6.16 -8.04 8.62
CA LEU A 96 6.15 -6.58 8.63
C LEU A 96 4.95 -6.06 9.42
N LEU A 97 3.80 -6.74 9.30
CA LEU A 97 2.61 -6.46 10.09
C LEU A 97 2.26 -7.67 10.99
N PRO A 98 1.73 -7.44 12.20
CA PRO A 98 1.19 -8.50 13.03
C PRO A 98 -0.10 -9.08 12.44
N LYS A 99 -0.21 -10.40 12.37
CA LYS A 99 -1.44 -11.10 11.93
C LYS A 99 -2.70 -10.75 12.73
N ILE A 100 -2.53 -10.26 13.95
CA ILE A 100 -3.65 -9.86 14.81
C ILE A 100 -4.49 -8.77 14.13
N ASP A 101 -3.87 -7.92 13.30
CA ASP A 101 -4.55 -6.80 12.65
C ASP A 101 -5.60 -7.30 11.63
N SER A 102 -5.28 -8.31 10.82
CA SER A 102 -6.25 -8.86 9.85
C SER A 102 -7.36 -9.68 10.49
N LEU A 103 -7.08 -10.35 11.61
CA LEU A 103 -8.10 -11.04 12.39
C LEU A 103 -9.06 -10.04 13.02
N GLU A 104 -8.56 -8.92 13.55
CA GLU A 104 -9.41 -7.83 14.04
C GLU A 104 -10.28 -7.24 12.92
N LEU A 105 -9.74 -7.05 11.71
CA LEU A 105 -10.53 -6.64 10.55
C LEU A 105 -11.66 -7.62 10.24
N TYR A 106 -11.36 -8.93 10.26
CA TYR A 106 -12.34 -9.98 10.01
C TYR A 106 -13.43 -10.04 11.09
N GLU A 107 -13.08 -9.84 12.36
CA GLU A 107 -14.03 -9.86 13.48
C GLU A 107 -14.94 -8.62 13.52
N GLU A 108 -14.41 -7.44 13.19
CA GLU A 108 -15.14 -6.17 13.29
C GLU A 108 -16.01 -5.86 12.05
N ILE A 109 -15.69 -6.46 10.90
CA ILE A 109 -16.46 -6.29 9.64
C ILE A 109 -17.50 -7.40 9.51
N LYS A 110 -18.78 -7.02 9.51
CA LYS A 110 -19.91 -7.96 9.54
C LYS A 110 -19.94 -8.99 8.39
N ASP A 111 -19.55 -8.59 7.19
CA ASP A 111 -19.57 -9.42 5.98
C ASP A 111 -18.17 -9.51 5.38
N ALA A 112 -17.25 -10.12 6.14
CA ALA A 112 -15.87 -10.32 5.74
C ALA A 112 -15.53 -11.80 5.50
N GLU A 113 -14.66 -12.03 4.53
CA GLU A 113 -13.97 -13.30 4.28
C GLU A 113 -12.47 -13.06 4.43
N ILE A 114 -11.74 -14.03 4.98
CA ILE A 114 -10.29 -13.94 5.14
C ILE A 114 -9.59 -15.16 4.55
N ASP A 115 -8.59 -14.92 3.70
CA ASP A 115 -7.75 -15.93 3.07
C ASP A 115 -6.27 -15.70 3.40
N PHE A 116 -5.60 -16.74 3.92
CA PHE A 116 -4.17 -16.71 4.19
C PHE A 116 -3.39 -17.46 3.11
N VAL A 117 -2.41 -16.80 2.49
CA VAL A 117 -1.48 -17.46 1.56
C VAL A 117 -0.39 -18.17 2.37
N PRO A 118 -0.29 -19.52 2.37
CA PRO A 118 0.50 -20.27 3.37
C PRO A 118 2.00 -19.94 3.44
N LYS A 119 2.60 -19.53 2.32
CA LYS A 119 4.01 -19.11 2.22
C LYS A 119 4.16 -17.63 1.85
N GLY A 120 3.06 -16.88 1.86
CA GLY A 120 3.03 -15.47 1.49
C GLY A 120 3.63 -14.63 2.59
N LYS A 121 4.39 -13.60 2.21
CA LYS A 121 4.87 -12.55 3.13
C LYS A 121 4.09 -11.26 2.88
N HIS A 122 4.68 -10.10 3.18
CA HIS A 122 3.98 -8.82 3.08
C HIS A 122 3.48 -8.52 1.66
N PHE A 123 4.33 -8.68 0.66
CA PHE A 123 3.98 -8.44 -0.75
C PHE A 123 3.43 -9.70 -1.44
N VAL A 124 2.44 -10.34 -0.81
CA VAL A 124 1.88 -11.63 -1.25
C VAL A 124 1.31 -11.59 -2.67
N ASN A 125 0.78 -10.45 -3.10
CA ASN A 125 0.28 -10.21 -4.45
C ASN A 125 1.39 -10.28 -5.51
N ILE A 126 2.63 -9.88 -5.18
CA ILE A 126 3.79 -9.97 -6.07
C ILE A 126 4.38 -11.39 -6.04
N GLN A 127 4.45 -11.99 -4.85
CA GLN A 127 5.08 -13.31 -4.65
C GLN A 127 4.22 -14.47 -5.15
N ASN A 128 2.89 -14.37 -5.01
CA ASN A 128 1.95 -15.42 -5.39
C ASN A 128 0.72 -14.86 -6.13
N PRO A 129 0.94 -14.17 -7.27
CA PRO A 129 -0.12 -13.47 -8.00
C PRO A 129 -1.24 -14.41 -8.46
N LYS A 130 -0.91 -15.67 -8.80
CA LYS A 130 -1.90 -16.66 -9.25
C LYS A 130 -2.89 -17.01 -8.16
N LEU A 131 -2.40 -17.26 -6.94
CA LEU A 131 -3.28 -17.63 -5.83
C LEU A 131 -4.10 -16.42 -5.34
N VAL A 132 -3.47 -15.25 -5.24
CA VAL A 132 -4.17 -14.00 -4.91
C VAL A 132 -5.26 -13.70 -5.95
N SER A 133 -4.95 -13.83 -7.24
CA SER A 133 -5.93 -13.65 -8.32
C SER A 133 -7.08 -14.66 -8.21
N LYS A 134 -6.81 -15.90 -7.80
CA LYS A 134 -7.85 -16.92 -7.59
C LYS A 134 -8.78 -16.53 -6.44
N TYR A 135 -8.27 -16.04 -5.32
CA TYR A 135 -9.09 -15.56 -4.21
C TYR A 135 -9.98 -14.39 -4.63
N ILE A 136 -9.39 -13.38 -5.30
CA ILE A 136 -10.14 -12.23 -5.83
C ILE A 136 -11.23 -12.70 -6.81
N PHE A 137 -10.89 -13.59 -7.75
CA PHE A 137 -11.84 -14.10 -8.73
C PHE A 137 -12.99 -14.87 -8.07
N ASN A 138 -12.70 -15.72 -7.10
CA ASN A 138 -13.71 -16.49 -6.38
C ASN A 138 -14.67 -15.59 -5.60
N PHE A 139 -14.12 -14.60 -4.89
CA PHE A 139 -14.92 -13.61 -4.16
C PHE A 139 -15.82 -12.81 -5.10
N LEU A 140 -15.26 -12.26 -6.19
CA LEU A 140 -16.06 -11.52 -7.17
C LEU A 140 -17.13 -12.42 -7.81
N SER A 141 -16.81 -13.67 -8.12
CA SER A 141 -17.78 -14.63 -8.68
C SER A 141 -18.93 -14.94 -7.72
N LYS A 142 -18.61 -15.16 -6.44
CA LYS A 142 -19.59 -15.38 -5.37
C LYS A 142 -20.58 -14.23 -5.25
N HIS A 143 -20.12 -13.00 -5.50
CA HIS A 143 -20.95 -11.79 -5.47
C HIS A 143 -21.50 -11.37 -6.86
N GLY A 144 -21.39 -12.22 -7.89
CA GLY A 144 -21.95 -11.96 -9.22
C GLY A 144 -21.22 -10.87 -10.02
N LEU A 145 -20.00 -10.52 -9.63
CA LEU A 145 -19.16 -9.48 -10.22
C LEU A 145 -18.04 -10.04 -11.12
N THR A 146 -18.22 -11.23 -11.70
CA THR A 146 -17.22 -11.84 -12.58
C THR A 146 -16.82 -10.88 -13.70
N PRO A 147 -15.53 -10.53 -13.85
CA PRO A 147 -15.08 -9.74 -14.98
C PRO A 147 -15.39 -10.52 -16.26
N ARG A 148 -16.12 -9.90 -17.19
CA ARG A 148 -16.23 -10.43 -18.55
C ARG A 148 -14.87 -10.25 -19.23
N ILE A 149 -13.97 -11.20 -19.07
CA ILE A 149 -12.69 -11.20 -19.78
C ILE A 149 -13.00 -11.47 -21.26
N LYS A 150 -13.14 -10.41 -22.06
CA LYS A 150 -12.97 -10.52 -23.51
C LYS A 150 -11.49 -10.77 -23.75
N ILE A 151 -11.13 -12.03 -23.99
CA ILE A 151 -9.81 -12.35 -24.52
C ILE A 151 -9.74 -11.72 -25.91
N ILE A 152 -9.03 -10.60 -26.02
CA ILE A 152 -8.62 -10.08 -27.32
C ILE A 152 -7.59 -11.09 -27.82
N LYS A 153 -7.99 -11.90 -28.80
CA LYS A 153 -7.10 -12.81 -29.53
C LYS A 153 -6.09 -12.01 -30.35
#